data_AF-A0A2N7JUC8-F1
#
_entry.id   AF-A0A2N7JUC8-F1
#
_cell.length_a   1.000
_cell.length_b   1.000
_cell.length_c   1.000
_cell.angle_alpha   90.00
_cell.angle_beta   90.00
_cell.angle_gamma   90.00
#
_symmetry.space_group_name_H-M   'P 1'
#
loop_
_entity.id
_entity.type
_entity.pdbx_description
1 polymer ?
#
loop_
_entity_poly.entity_id
_entity_poly.type
_entity_poly.pdbx_seq_one_letter_code
_entity_poly.pdbx_strand_id
1 'polypeptide(L)'
;MNKVLQKLINLIYVNRTLLVFELNYNLIPVDNSRLKKEVIGNNEVKLFLNSGEEEVHYSYLKSGTIYCKEIDANILTDSIYMYRCFTSKKHRRKGIYNEALKIASQTFPDKKTYISVLSSNEASINAIMKQADRMCGVCCYQRYFYFFKVRRFFFDTKDITLGIPSGLIER
;
A
#
# COMPACT_ATOMS: atom_id res chain seq x y z
N MET A 1 35.46 -7.26 4.46
CA MET A 1 34.56 -7.99 3.53
C MET A 1 34.84 -7.52 2.11
N ASN A 2 35.16 -8.44 1.18
CA ASN A 2 35.64 -8.12 -0.16
C ASN A 2 34.52 -7.49 -1.02
N LYS A 3 34.77 -6.35 -1.68
CA LYS A 3 33.77 -5.61 -2.47
C LYS A 3 33.15 -6.45 -3.61
N VAL A 4 33.91 -7.41 -4.13
CA VAL A 4 33.45 -8.35 -5.17
C VAL A 4 32.43 -9.34 -4.60
N LEU A 5 32.71 -9.89 -3.41
CA LEU A 5 31.79 -10.79 -2.70
C LEU A 5 30.50 -10.07 -2.30
N GLN A 6 30.59 -8.81 -1.87
CA GLN A 6 29.41 -7.99 -1.58
C GLN A 6 28.54 -7.77 -2.83
N LYS A 7 29.14 -7.53 -4.00
CA LYS A 7 28.41 -7.38 -5.28
C LYS A 7 27.71 -8.67 -5.70
N LEU A 8 28.36 -9.83 -5.54
CA LEU A 8 27.77 -11.14 -5.81
C LEU A 8 26.62 -11.48 -4.84
N ILE A 9 26.75 -11.13 -3.57
CA ILE A 9 25.66 -11.30 -2.59
C ILE A 9 24.47 -10.37 -2.91
N ASN A 10 24.74 -9.11 -3.28
CA ASN A 10 23.72 -8.17 -3.72
C ASN A 10 23.03 -8.55 -5.05
N LEU A 11 23.63 -9.45 -5.84
CA LEU A 11 22.96 -10.04 -7.00
C LEU A 11 21.85 -11.01 -6.54
N ILE A 12 22.01 -11.69 -5.40
CA ILE A 12 21.13 -12.80 -4.98
C ILE A 12 19.86 -12.30 -4.27
N TYR A 13 19.92 -11.14 -3.61
CA TYR A 13 18.75 -10.55 -2.94
C TYR A 13 18.75 -9.02 -2.99
N VAL A 14 17.55 -8.44 -2.86
CA VAL A 14 17.34 -7.00 -2.73
C VAL A 14 16.67 -6.71 -1.39
N ASN A 15 17.28 -5.81 -0.60
CA ASN A 15 16.62 -5.24 0.56
C ASN A 15 15.52 -4.28 0.09
N ARG A 16 14.32 -4.44 0.61
CA ARG A 16 13.17 -3.59 0.32
C ARG A 16 12.58 -3.12 1.64
N THR A 17 12.04 -1.91 1.61
CA THR A 17 11.31 -1.34 2.74
C THR A 17 9.92 -0.98 2.25
N LEU A 18 8.91 -1.42 2.99
CA LEU A 18 7.53 -1.05 2.80
C LEU A 18 7.15 -0.10 3.94
N LEU A 19 6.71 1.10 3.59
CA LEU A 19 6.25 2.12 4.53
C LEU A 19 4.74 2.05 4.59
N VAL A 20 4.17 2.15 5.79
CA VAL A 20 2.72 2.10 6.02
C VAL A 20 2.27 3.42 6.61
N PHE A 21 1.24 4.01 6.02
CA PHE A 21 0.69 5.29 6.38
C PHE A 21 -0.77 5.14 6.80
N GLU A 22 -1.16 5.90 7.81
CA GLU A 22 -2.55 6.14 8.19
C GLU A 22 -3.04 7.37 7.41
N LEU A 23 -4.13 7.23 6.65
CA LEU A 23 -4.71 8.34 5.89
C LEU A 23 -5.50 9.26 6.82
N ASN A 24 -5.39 10.56 6.60
CA ASN A 24 -6.11 11.57 7.37
C ASN A 24 -7.61 11.51 7.04
N TYR A 25 -8.43 11.36 8.07
CA TYR A 25 -9.88 11.35 7.96
C TYR A 25 -10.47 12.75 7.75
N ASN A 26 -9.82 13.79 8.27
CA ASN A 26 -10.29 15.17 8.26
C ASN A 26 -9.97 15.92 6.94
N LEU A 27 -9.91 15.20 5.83
CA LEU A 27 -9.64 15.79 4.53
C LEU A 27 -10.89 16.47 3.98
N ILE A 28 -10.71 17.61 3.31
CA ILE A 28 -11.79 18.33 2.62
C ILE A 28 -12.46 17.36 1.62
N PRO A 29 -13.80 17.18 1.69
CA PRO A 29 -14.57 16.38 0.75
C PRO A 29 -14.25 16.70 -0.71
N VAL A 30 -14.22 15.67 -1.54
CA VAL A 30 -14.04 15.82 -2.99
C VAL A 30 -15.42 15.98 -3.63
N ASP A 31 -15.91 17.22 -3.72
CA ASP A 31 -17.28 17.51 -4.19
C ASP A 31 -17.54 17.16 -5.66
N ASN A 32 -16.48 16.93 -6.46
CA ASN A 32 -16.58 16.56 -7.87
C ASN A 32 -15.51 15.52 -8.27
N SER A 33 -15.61 14.32 -7.70
CA SER A 33 -14.74 13.21 -8.05
C SER A 33 -14.99 12.71 -9.48
N ARG A 34 -13.91 12.51 -10.23
CA ARG A 34 -13.87 11.76 -11.50
C ARG A 34 -13.88 10.26 -11.26
N LEU A 35 -13.43 9.81 -10.09
CA LEU A 35 -13.39 8.40 -9.73
C LEU A 35 -14.80 7.86 -9.46
N LYS A 36 -15.10 6.72 -10.08
CA LYS A 36 -16.27 5.89 -9.80
C LYS A 36 -15.98 4.96 -8.64
N LYS A 37 -17.02 4.62 -7.88
CA LYS A 37 -16.99 3.67 -6.76
C LYS A 37 -17.85 2.45 -7.11
N GLU A 38 -17.30 1.26 -6.93
CA GLU A 38 -17.99 -0.02 -7.12
C GLU A 38 -17.76 -0.91 -5.90
N VAL A 39 -18.83 -1.52 -5.39
CA VAL A 39 -18.76 -2.51 -4.30
C VAL A 39 -18.62 -3.89 -4.96
N ILE A 40 -17.51 -4.57 -4.71
CA ILE A 40 -17.18 -5.84 -5.38
C ILE A 40 -17.21 -7.06 -4.44
N GLY A 41 -17.48 -6.84 -3.15
CA GLY A 41 -17.59 -7.91 -2.15
C GLY A 41 -17.92 -7.36 -0.77
N ASN A 42 -17.99 -8.26 0.21
CA ASN A 42 -18.20 -7.87 1.61
C ASN A 42 -17.01 -7.03 2.10
N ASN A 43 -17.28 -5.78 2.44
CA ASN A 43 -16.27 -4.80 2.87
C ASN A 43 -15.15 -4.56 1.84
N GLU A 44 -15.42 -4.75 0.55
CA GLU A 44 -14.45 -4.50 -0.53
C GLU A 44 -15.01 -3.50 -1.54
N VAL A 45 -14.30 -2.39 -1.71
CA VAL A 45 -14.66 -1.30 -2.62
C VAL A 45 -13.53 -1.07 -3.62
N LYS A 46 -13.89 -0.94 -4.90
CA LYS A 46 -12.99 -0.52 -5.98
C LYS A 46 -13.27 0.95 -6.32
N LEU A 47 -12.22 1.77 -6.31
CA LEU A 47 -12.22 3.12 -6.86
C LEU A 47 -11.54 3.10 -8.22
N PHE A 48 -12.19 3.58 -9.27
CA PHE A 48 -11.65 3.47 -10.63
C PHE A 48 -12.00 4.65 -11.54
N LEU A 49 -11.16 4.86 -12.55
CA LEU A 49 -11.42 5.78 -13.67
C LEU A 49 -11.29 5.00 -14.97
N ASN A 50 -12.37 4.97 -15.75
CA ASN A 50 -12.32 4.50 -17.13
C ASN A 50 -12.25 5.69 -18.07
N SER A 51 -11.46 5.59 -19.13
CA SER A 51 -11.43 6.55 -20.23
C SER A 51 -11.58 5.77 -21.53
N GLY A 52 -12.79 5.78 -22.11
CA GLY A 52 -13.12 4.92 -23.25
C GLY A 52 -13.09 3.44 -22.84
N GLU A 53 -12.30 2.63 -23.56
CA GLU A 53 -12.17 1.18 -23.36
C GLU A 53 -11.04 0.77 -22.40
N GLU A 54 -10.20 1.71 -21.93
CA GLU A 54 -9.06 1.42 -21.04
C GLU A 54 -9.34 1.84 -19.58
N GLU A 55 -8.90 1.00 -18.64
CA GLU A 55 -8.87 1.33 -17.21
C GLU A 55 -7.65 2.23 -16.89
N VAL A 56 -7.93 3.50 -16.57
CA VAL A 56 -6.91 4.54 -16.32
C VAL A 56 -6.38 4.49 -14.90
N HIS A 57 -7.26 4.27 -13.93
CA HIS A 57 -6.91 4.19 -12.52
C HIS A 57 -7.74 3.10 -11.88
N TYR A 58 -7.12 2.36 -10.96
CA TYR A 58 -7.84 1.58 -9.98
C TYR A 58 -7.12 1.57 -8.65
N SER A 59 -7.89 1.49 -7.57
CA SER A 59 -7.43 1.19 -6.23
C SER A 59 -8.50 0.44 -5.47
N TYR A 60 -8.09 -0.45 -4.58
CA TYR A 60 -8.99 -1.31 -3.83
C TYR A 60 -8.91 -0.96 -2.35
N LEU A 61 -10.05 -1.01 -1.68
CA LEU A 61 -10.22 -0.76 -0.25
C LEU A 61 -10.86 -2.00 0.37
N LYS A 62 -10.22 -2.61 1.37
CA LYS A 62 -10.72 -3.82 2.01
C LYS A 62 -10.37 -3.89 3.50
N SER A 63 -11.25 -4.46 4.31
CA SER A 63 -10.91 -4.97 5.66
C SER A 63 -10.92 -6.50 5.70
N GLY A 64 -10.28 -7.08 6.71
CA GLY A 64 -10.13 -8.52 6.91
C GLY A 64 -8.75 -9.00 6.46
N THR A 65 -8.72 -10.06 5.63
CA THR A 65 -7.49 -10.63 5.09
C THR A 65 -7.16 -10.04 3.73
N ILE A 66 -6.05 -9.31 3.63
CA ILE A 66 -5.54 -8.72 2.40
C ILE A 66 -4.18 -9.34 2.06
N TYR A 67 -4.06 -9.92 0.88
CA TYR A 67 -2.78 -10.42 0.40
C TYR A 67 -1.93 -9.28 -0.19
N CYS A 68 -0.81 -8.97 0.47
CA CYS A 68 0.16 -7.98 0.03
C CYS A 68 1.28 -8.64 -0.78
N LYS A 69 1.17 -8.51 -2.11
CA LYS A 69 2.09 -9.13 -3.07
C LYS A 69 3.52 -8.61 -2.95
N GLU A 70 3.71 -7.39 -2.47
CA GLU A 70 5.03 -6.77 -2.27
C GLU A 70 5.91 -7.57 -1.31
N ILE A 71 5.30 -8.14 -0.27
CA ILE A 71 5.97 -8.89 0.81
C ILE A 71 5.52 -10.36 0.90
N ASP A 72 4.68 -10.81 -0.03
CA ASP A 72 4.05 -12.14 -0.05
C ASP A 72 3.50 -12.58 1.31
N ALA A 73 2.72 -11.70 1.92
CA ALA A 73 2.14 -11.95 3.24
C ALA A 73 0.68 -11.50 3.28
N ASN A 74 -0.07 -12.12 4.20
CA ASN A 74 -1.41 -11.67 4.52
C ASN A 74 -1.33 -10.55 5.57
N ILE A 75 -1.95 -9.43 5.26
CA ILE A 75 -2.26 -8.36 6.19
C ILE A 75 -3.63 -8.68 6.79
N LEU A 76 -3.70 -8.76 8.10
CA LEU A 76 -4.93 -8.98 8.86
C LEU A 76 -5.27 -7.67 9.58
N THR A 77 -6.42 -7.09 9.26
CA THR A 77 -6.85 -5.83 9.86
C THR A 77 -8.36 -5.67 9.89
N ASP A 78 -8.92 -5.17 10.98
CA ASP A 78 -10.34 -4.76 11.06
C ASP A 78 -10.57 -3.37 10.46
N SER A 79 -9.48 -2.63 10.23
CA SER A 79 -9.45 -1.34 9.54
C SER A 79 -9.44 -1.51 8.02
N ILE A 80 -9.60 -0.41 7.29
CA ILE A 80 -9.54 -0.42 5.84
C ILE A 80 -8.09 -0.36 5.39
N TYR A 81 -7.76 -1.20 4.41
CA TYR A 81 -6.48 -1.20 3.76
C TYR A 81 -6.65 -0.88 2.27
N MET A 82 -5.91 0.12 1.79
CA MET A 82 -5.84 0.50 0.39
C MET A 82 -4.70 -0.26 -0.30
N TYR A 83 -5.01 -1.05 -1.31
CA TYR A 83 -4.05 -1.91 -2.03
C TYR A 83 -4.25 -1.87 -3.54
N ARG A 84 -3.29 -2.47 -4.26
CA ARG A 84 -3.29 -2.58 -5.73
C ARG A 84 -3.63 -1.24 -6.40
N CYS A 85 -2.93 -0.20 -6.01
CA CYS A 85 -3.11 1.14 -6.59
C CYS A 85 -2.36 1.24 -7.92
N PHE A 86 -3.06 1.60 -8.98
CA PHE A 86 -2.48 1.79 -10.30
C PHE A 86 -3.00 3.07 -10.95
N THR A 87 -2.13 3.74 -11.71
CA THR A 87 -2.53 4.81 -12.64
C THR A 87 -1.69 4.69 -13.90
N SER A 88 -2.37 4.65 -15.05
CA SER A 88 -1.74 4.50 -16.36
C SER A 88 -0.77 5.66 -16.61
N LYS A 89 0.36 5.38 -17.28
CA LYS A 89 1.48 6.32 -17.40
C LYS A 89 1.05 7.67 -18.00
N LYS A 90 0.17 7.65 -18.99
CA LYS A 90 -0.39 8.85 -19.67
C LYS A 90 -1.24 9.75 -18.77
N HIS A 91 -1.67 9.24 -17.61
CA HIS A 91 -2.59 9.92 -16.70
C HIS A 91 -1.97 10.21 -15.32
N ARG A 92 -0.70 9.87 -15.12
CA ARG A 92 0.05 10.26 -13.91
C ARG A 92 0.17 11.78 -13.83
N ARG A 93 0.35 12.30 -12.61
CA ARG A 93 0.45 13.74 -12.30
C ARG A 93 -0.82 14.57 -12.62
N LYS A 94 -1.94 13.94 -13.00
CA LYS A 94 -3.24 14.60 -13.18
C LYS A 94 -4.12 14.63 -11.93
N GLY A 95 -3.52 14.45 -10.74
CA GLY A 95 -4.21 14.43 -9.45
C GLY A 95 -5.07 13.19 -9.14
N ILE A 96 -5.24 12.25 -10.09
CA ILE A 96 -6.16 11.10 -9.94
C ILE A 96 -5.83 10.25 -8.71
N TYR A 97 -4.55 9.98 -8.45
CA TYR A 97 -4.16 9.21 -7.27
C TYR A 97 -4.39 9.96 -5.95
N ASN A 98 -4.20 11.28 -5.93
CA ASN A 98 -4.50 12.11 -4.74
C ASN A 98 -6.00 12.12 -4.46
N GLU A 99 -6.81 12.13 -5.51
CA GLU A 99 -8.26 12.02 -5.44
C GLU A 99 -8.68 10.67 -4.82
N ALA A 100 -8.06 9.57 -5.27
CA ALA A 100 -8.30 8.24 -4.73
C ALA A 100 -7.95 8.16 -3.23
N LEU A 101 -6.82 8.76 -2.81
CA LEU A 101 -6.41 8.80 -1.40
C LEU A 101 -7.44 9.54 -0.52
N LYS A 102 -7.98 10.66 -1.00
CA LYS A 102 -9.02 11.42 -0.28
C LYS A 102 -10.33 10.65 -0.17
N ILE A 103 -10.78 10.05 -1.28
CA ILE A 103 -12.00 9.25 -1.27
C ILE A 103 -11.84 8.02 -0.38
N ALA A 104 -10.66 7.40 -0.38
CA ALA A 104 -10.38 6.24 0.46
C ALA A 104 -10.62 6.53 1.95
N SER A 105 -10.11 7.65 2.47
CA SER A 105 -10.31 8.01 3.88
C SER A 105 -11.75 8.34 4.24
N GLN A 106 -12.58 8.71 3.25
CA GLN A 106 -14.00 9.06 3.45
C GLN A 106 -14.96 7.91 3.15
N THR A 107 -14.48 6.81 2.54
CA THR A 107 -15.34 5.72 2.07
C THR A 107 -15.96 4.93 3.22
N PHE A 108 -15.23 4.82 4.34
CA PHE A 108 -15.63 4.09 5.54
C PHE A 108 -15.41 4.99 6.76
N PRO A 109 -16.38 5.86 7.10
CA PRO A 109 -16.15 6.93 8.07
C PRO A 109 -15.84 6.45 9.49
N ASP A 110 -16.31 5.26 9.84
CA ASP A 110 -16.13 4.69 11.18
C ASP A 110 -14.84 3.87 11.32
N LYS A 111 -14.01 3.82 10.26
CA LYS A 111 -12.80 2.99 10.21
C LYS A 111 -11.59 3.80 9.77
N LYS A 112 -10.46 3.52 10.42
CA LYS A 112 -9.17 4.01 9.96
C LYS A 112 -8.85 3.40 8.59
N THR A 113 -8.15 4.18 7.77
CA THR A 113 -7.70 3.73 6.44
C THR A 113 -6.18 3.77 6.36
N TYR A 114 -5.60 2.65 5.95
CA TYR A 114 -4.17 2.45 5.85
C TYR A 114 -3.74 2.20 4.40
N ILE A 115 -2.53 2.60 4.06
CA ILE A 115 -1.91 2.28 2.76
C ILE A 115 -0.43 1.99 2.95
N SER A 116 0.09 1.03 2.18
CA SER A 116 1.52 0.81 2.09
C SER A 116 2.12 1.23 0.76
N VAL A 117 3.38 1.64 0.79
CA VAL A 117 4.16 1.98 -0.40
C VAL A 117 5.61 1.52 -0.22
N LEU A 118 6.23 1.05 -1.30
CA LEU A 118 7.67 0.75 -1.30
C LEU A 118 8.45 2.05 -1.12
N SER A 119 9.47 2.04 -0.26
CA SER A 119 10.36 3.18 -0.02
C SER A 119 11.02 3.72 -1.29
N SER A 120 11.18 2.87 -2.31
CA SER A 120 11.72 3.26 -3.61
C SER A 120 10.74 4.00 -4.52
N ASN A 121 9.47 4.19 -4.12
CA ASN A 121 8.46 4.88 -4.91
C ASN A 121 8.18 6.28 -4.33
N GLU A 122 9.17 7.16 -4.46
CA GLU A 122 9.13 8.54 -3.96
C GLU A 122 7.90 9.33 -4.44
N ALA A 123 7.46 9.12 -5.67
CA ALA A 123 6.30 9.81 -6.23
C ALA A 123 5.01 9.45 -5.45
N SER A 124 4.81 8.17 -5.14
CA SER A 124 3.66 7.73 -4.33
C SER A 124 3.81 8.16 -2.87
N ILE A 125 5.02 8.11 -2.30
CA ILE A 125 5.29 8.57 -0.93
C ILE A 125 4.89 10.05 -0.79
N ASN A 126 5.35 10.90 -1.71
CA ASN A 126 5.05 12.34 -1.70
C ASN A 126 3.55 12.63 -1.90
N ALA A 127 2.83 11.78 -2.63
CA ALA A 127 1.37 11.88 -2.77
C ALA A 127 0.65 11.47 -1.47
N ILE A 128 1.05 10.34 -0.88
CA ILE A 128 0.48 9.80 0.35
C ILE A 128 0.72 10.76 1.52
N MET A 129 1.96 11.24 1.71
CA MET A 129 2.30 12.13 2.83
C MET A 129 1.48 13.41 2.88
N LYS A 130 0.98 13.90 1.74
CA LYS A 130 0.10 15.08 1.69
C LYS A 130 -1.32 14.80 2.21
N GLN A 131 -1.72 13.54 2.26
CA GLN A 131 -3.05 13.09 2.68
C GLN A 131 -2.99 12.18 3.91
N ALA A 132 -1.79 11.84 4.39
CA ALA A 132 -1.58 10.99 5.55
C ALA A 132 -1.65 11.81 6.83
N ASP A 133 -2.17 11.20 7.89
CA ASP A 133 -2.06 11.73 9.25
C ASP A 133 -0.66 11.45 9.80
N ARG A 134 -0.22 10.19 9.68
CA ARG A 134 1.09 9.74 10.15
C ARG A 134 1.61 8.51 9.39
N MET A 135 2.93 8.31 9.44
CA MET A 135 3.55 7.03 9.09
C MET A 135 3.45 6.12 10.31
N CYS A 136 2.72 5.01 10.20
CA CYS A 136 2.41 4.12 11.33
C CYS A 136 3.12 2.77 11.26
N GLY A 137 3.90 2.51 10.21
CA GLY A 137 4.66 1.26 10.15
C GLY A 137 5.77 1.23 9.12
N VAL A 138 6.72 0.34 9.37
CA VAL A 138 7.84 0.03 8.49
C VAL A 138 8.05 -1.49 8.48
N CYS A 139 8.05 -2.06 7.29
CA CYS A 139 8.42 -3.46 7.05
C CYS A 139 9.73 -3.48 6.25
N CYS A 140 10.76 -4.10 6.82
CA CYS A 140 12.04 -4.33 6.14
C CYS A 140 12.15 -5.80 5.79
N TYR A 141 12.26 -6.11 4.50
CA TYR A 141 12.30 -7.48 4.00
C TYR A 141 13.39 -7.66 2.94
N GLN A 142 13.85 -8.91 2.81
CA GLN A 142 14.76 -9.32 1.76
C GLN A 142 14.01 -10.12 0.73
N ARG A 143 14.09 -9.69 -0.53
CA ARG A 143 13.55 -10.42 -1.65
C ARG A 143 14.69 -11.13 -2.37
N TYR A 144 14.70 -12.45 -2.30
CA TYR A 144 15.55 -13.32 -3.12
C TYR A 144 14.84 -13.62 -4.45
N PHE A 145 15.56 -14.15 -5.43
CA PHE A 145 14.99 -14.50 -6.74
C PHE A 145 13.77 -15.44 -6.66
N TYR A 146 13.71 -16.32 -5.64
CA TYR A 146 12.70 -17.39 -5.54
C TYR A 146 11.87 -17.36 -4.25
N PHE A 147 12.25 -16.55 -3.26
CA PHE A 147 11.55 -16.46 -1.97
C PHE A 147 11.88 -15.13 -1.28
N PHE A 148 11.09 -14.75 -0.28
CA PHE A 148 11.30 -13.57 0.54
C PHE A 148 11.60 -14.04 1.96
N LYS A 149 12.56 -13.37 2.59
CA LYS A 149 12.84 -13.55 4.01
C LYS A 149 12.54 -12.22 4.66
N VAL A 150 11.58 -12.20 5.57
CA VAL A 150 11.29 -10.94 6.24
C VAL A 150 12.22 -10.76 7.43
N ARG A 151 12.82 -9.57 7.53
CA ARG A 151 13.82 -9.31 8.54
C ARG A 151 13.23 -8.67 9.77
N ARG A 152 12.45 -7.61 9.60
CA ARG A 152 11.91 -6.83 10.72
C ARG A 152 10.59 -6.18 10.33
N PHE A 153 9.71 -6.08 11.31
CA PHE A 153 8.47 -5.34 11.23
C PHE A 153 8.30 -4.47 12.44
N PHE A 154 7.88 -3.24 12.19
CA PHE A 154 7.51 -2.32 13.22
C PHE A 154 6.19 -1.67 12.80
N PHE A 155 5.14 -1.88 13.57
CA PHE A 155 3.91 -1.13 13.47
C PHE A 155 3.74 -0.37 14.77
N ASP A 156 3.57 0.94 14.67
CA ASP A 156 3.16 1.82 15.76
C ASP A 156 1.62 1.89 15.84
N THR A 157 0.98 0.74 15.63
CA THR A 157 -0.46 0.54 15.73
C THR A 157 -0.77 -0.92 16.02
N LYS A 158 -1.82 -1.15 16.83
CA LYS A 158 -2.38 -2.49 17.10
C LYS A 158 -3.35 -2.95 16.01
N ASP A 159 -3.75 -2.04 15.12
CA ASP A 159 -4.84 -2.24 14.16
C ASP A 159 -4.41 -3.07 12.93
N ILE A 160 -3.11 -3.28 12.74
CA ILE A 160 -2.54 -4.05 11.63
C ILE A 160 -1.65 -5.14 12.19
N THR A 161 -1.95 -6.39 11.82
CA THR A 161 -1.09 -7.53 12.10
C THR A 161 -0.68 -8.19 10.79
N LEU A 162 0.56 -8.66 10.72
CA LEU A 162 1.03 -9.47 9.60
C LEU A 162 0.91 -10.95 9.94
N GLY A 163 0.08 -11.65 9.17
CA GLY A 163 0.00 -13.10 9.17
C GLY A 163 1.15 -13.69 8.37
N ILE A 164 2.30 -13.86 9.01
CA ILE A 164 3.49 -14.47 8.40
C ILE A 164 3.55 -15.93 8.85
N PRO A 165 3.76 -16.88 7.94
CA PRO A 165 4.05 -18.26 8.32
C PRO A 165 5.23 -18.31 9.30
N SER A 166 5.10 -19.08 10.38
CA SER A 166 5.98 -19.10 11.56
C SER A 166 7.46 -19.46 11.32
N GLY A 167 7.90 -19.64 10.07
CA GLY A 167 9.30 -19.94 9.69
C GLY A 167 10.06 -18.81 9.00
N LEU A 168 9.48 -17.62 8.80
CA LEU A 168 10.07 -16.53 7.99
C LEU A 168 10.50 -15.27 8.76
N ILE A 169 10.44 -15.29 10.10
CA ILE A 169 10.80 -14.16 10.96
C ILE A 169 12.06 -14.49 11.76
N GLU A 170 13.16 -13.79 11.50
CA GLU A 170 14.29 -13.74 12.45
C GLU A 170 14.02 -12.64 13.48
N ARG A 171 14.05 -12.99 14.77
CA ARG A 171 13.93 -12.05 15.89
C ARG A 171 15.20 -11.21 16.05
#